data_AF-A0A841DQS2-F1
#
_entry.id   AF-A0A841DQS2-F1
#
_cell.length_a   1.000
_cell.length_b   1.000
_cell.length_c   1.000
_cell.angle_alpha   90.00
_cell.angle_beta   90.00
_cell.angle_gamma   90.00
#
_symmetry.space_group_name_H-M   'P 1'
#
loop_
_entity.id
_entity.type
_entity.pdbx_description
1 polymer ?
#
loop_
_entity_poly.entity_id
_entity_poly.type
_entity_poly.pdbx_seq_one_letter_code
_entity_poly.pdbx_strand_id
1 'polypeptide(L)'
;MSKFRLATGERIGESLAVTWQDLNRETGEIDCSHQIQRIKGKGLIRRRVKSSAGDRIVGLPPWALEMLLARWTPGTSLDAPIFPDSNGGFRDTHNVQKALRNARRPVGSQRRQQLGKMLRDHRRDAGFTQTQVVAKLGWRKTRISLIETGRVRLTPEESATLVDVTASRGAIGRPSSS
;
A
#
# COMPACT_ATOMS: atom_id res chain seq x y z
N MET A 1 0.83 14.88 2.35
CA MET A 1 -0.47 14.22 2.14
C MET A 1 -1.17 13.84 3.45
N SER A 2 -0.63 12.96 4.32
CA SER A 2 -1.34 12.60 5.59
C SER A 2 -1.66 13.80 6.48
N LYS A 3 -0.72 14.74 6.63
CA LYS A 3 -0.93 16.01 7.37
C LYS A 3 -2.04 16.88 6.75
N PHE A 4 -2.05 17.02 5.42
CA PHE A 4 -3.11 17.74 4.70
C PHE A 4 -4.51 17.16 4.95
N ARG A 5 -4.64 15.83 5.01
CA ARG A 5 -5.91 15.17 5.34
C ARG A 5 -6.37 15.43 6.77
N LEU A 6 -5.44 15.64 7.70
CA LEU A 6 -5.77 16.03 9.07
C LEU A 6 -6.23 17.49 9.12
N ALA A 7 -5.65 18.35 8.29
CA ALA A 7 -6.04 19.76 8.20
C ALA A 7 -7.44 19.96 7.59
N THR A 8 -7.80 19.16 6.60
CA THR A 8 -9.01 19.38 5.78
C THR A 8 -10.16 18.42 6.09
N GLY A 9 -9.89 17.28 6.72
CA GLY A 9 -10.91 16.24 6.93
C GLY A 9 -11.32 15.46 5.66
N GLU A 10 -10.75 15.78 4.51
CA GLU A 10 -11.18 15.26 3.22
C GLU A 10 -10.90 13.76 3.00
N ARG A 11 -11.71 13.13 2.13
CA ARG A 11 -11.49 11.73 1.75
C ARG A 11 -10.23 11.63 0.91
N ILE A 12 -9.59 10.47 0.95
CA ILE A 12 -8.31 10.25 0.23
C ILE A 12 -8.41 10.56 -1.27
N GLY A 13 -9.55 10.30 -1.91
CA GLY A 13 -9.76 10.61 -3.33
C GLY A 13 -9.77 12.10 -3.61
N GLU A 14 -10.41 12.88 -2.74
CA GLU A 14 -10.49 14.34 -2.82
C GLU A 14 -9.13 14.97 -2.52
N SER A 15 -8.48 14.52 -1.44
CA SER A 15 -7.15 15.01 -1.07
C SER A 15 -6.04 14.70 -2.07
N LEU A 16 -6.23 13.71 -2.95
CA LEU A 16 -5.27 13.40 -4.03
C LEU A 16 -5.59 14.12 -5.33
N ALA A 17 -6.78 14.71 -5.44
CA ALA A 17 -7.23 15.41 -6.64
C ALA A 17 -6.88 16.89 -6.65
N VAL A 18 -6.46 17.45 -5.52
CA VAL A 18 -6.07 18.85 -5.43
C VAL A 18 -4.82 19.14 -6.27
N THR A 19 -4.92 20.20 -7.04
CA THR A 19 -3.90 20.75 -7.92
C THR A 19 -3.53 22.14 -7.41
N TRP A 20 -2.43 22.70 -7.91
CA TRP A 20 -1.97 24.01 -7.44
C TRP A 20 -2.91 25.16 -7.79
N GLN A 21 -3.72 25.03 -8.85
CA GLN A 21 -4.77 26.00 -9.19
C GLN A 21 -5.91 26.01 -8.17
N ASP A 22 -6.11 24.92 -7.43
CA ASP A 22 -7.19 24.82 -6.44
C ASP A 22 -6.82 25.52 -5.12
N LEU A 23 -5.55 25.90 -4.93
CA LEU A 23 -5.05 26.54 -3.71
C LEU A 23 -4.90 28.05 -3.91
N ASN A 24 -5.68 28.83 -3.15
CA ASN A 24 -5.36 30.23 -2.93
C ASN A 24 -4.21 30.34 -1.92
N ARG A 25 -3.05 30.75 -2.40
CA ARG A 25 -1.82 30.84 -1.60
C ARG A 25 -1.79 32.02 -0.65
N GLU A 26 -2.63 33.03 -0.89
CA GLU A 26 -2.73 34.23 -0.07
C GLU A 26 -3.72 34.01 1.07
N THR A 27 -4.90 33.45 0.78
CA THR A 27 -5.95 33.23 1.80
C THR A 27 -5.80 31.89 2.51
N GLY A 28 -5.10 30.92 1.93
CA GLY A 28 -5.00 29.56 2.44
C GLY A 28 -6.24 28.70 2.18
N GLU A 29 -7.18 29.18 1.37
CA GLU A 29 -8.35 28.41 0.95
C GLU A 29 -7.99 27.40 -0.13
N ILE A 30 -8.54 26.19 -0.04
CA ILE A 30 -8.34 25.15 -1.05
C ILE A 30 -9.67 24.54 -1.52
N ASP A 31 -9.85 24.46 -2.83
CA ASP A 31 -11.00 23.79 -3.46
C ASP A 31 -10.79 22.27 -3.51
N CYS A 32 -11.60 21.53 -2.73
CA CYS A 32 -11.59 20.08 -2.68
C CYS A 32 -12.74 19.43 -3.48
N SER A 33 -13.29 20.14 -4.48
CA SER A 33 -14.45 19.71 -5.26
C SER A 33 -14.18 18.59 -6.28
N HIS A 34 -12.94 18.09 -6.37
CA HIS A 34 -12.53 17.03 -7.30
C HIS A 34 -12.11 15.77 -6.55
N GLN A 35 -12.19 14.62 -7.20
CA GLN A 35 -11.70 13.34 -6.68
C GLN A 35 -10.98 12.53 -7.76
N ILE A 36 -9.99 11.74 -7.35
CA ILE A 36 -9.32 10.77 -8.23
C ILE A 36 -10.06 9.43 -8.21
N GLN A 37 -10.41 8.96 -9.40
CA GLN A 37 -11.03 7.66 -9.62
C GLN A 37 -10.23 6.84 -10.64
N ARG A 38 -10.04 5.55 -10.35
CA ARG A 38 -9.50 4.58 -11.30
C ARG A 38 -10.65 4.03 -12.15
N ILE A 39 -10.60 4.24 -13.46
CA ILE A 39 -11.56 3.66 -14.41
C ILE A 39 -10.85 2.61 -15.25
N LYS A 40 -11.43 1.39 -15.29
CA LYS A 40 -10.91 0.27 -16.09
C LYS A 40 -10.78 0.71 -17.56
N GLY A 41 -9.60 0.52 -18.14
CA GLY A 41 -9.30 0.90 -19.52
C GLY A 41 -9.04 2.41 -19.75
N LYS A 42 -9.25 3.29 -18.77
CA LYS A 42 -9.02 4.75 -18.92
C LYS A 42 -7.96 5.32 -17.96
N GLY A 43 -7.46 4.52 -17.02
CA GLY A 43 -6.46 4.97 -16.06
C GLY A 43 -7.07 5.78 -14.90
N LEU A 44 -6.29 6.72 -14.38
CA LEU A 44 -6.73 7.63 -13.31
C LEU A 44 -7.38 8.86 -13.92
N ILE A 45 -8.56 9.22 -13.43
CA ILE A 45 -9.30 10.39 -13.88
C ILE A 45 -9.61 11.26 -12.68
N ARG A 46 -9.30 12.56 -12.80
CA ARG A 46 -9.79 13.61 -11.91
C ARG A 46 -11.20 13.99 -12.33
N ARG A 47 -12.17 13.83 -11.44
CA ARG A 47 -13.58 14.11 -11.71
C ARG A 47 -14.16 14.98 -10.62
N ARG A 48 -14.99 15.95 -10.98
CA ARG A 48 -15.74 16.76 -10.03
C ARG A 48 -16.73 15.91 -9.23
N VAL A 49 -16.83 16.16 -7.93
CA VAL A 49 -17.82 15.54 -7.05
C VAL A 49 -19.19 16.20 -7.30
N LYS A 50 -20.26 15.41 -7.27
CA LYS A 50 -21.64 15.95 -7.34
C LYS A 50 -22.00 16.55 -5.98
N SER A 51 -21.70 17.83 -5.76
CA SER A 51 -22.28 18.65 -4.68
C SER A 51 -22.21 20.14 -5.05
N SER A 52 -22.93 20.97 -4.30
CA SER A 52 -22.81 22.44 -4.31
C SER A 52 -21.35 22.85 -4.11
N ALA A 53 -20.86 23.77 -4.94
CA ALA A 53 -19.46 24.19 -4.97
C ALA A 53 -18.99 24.84 -3.65
N GLY A 54 -19.91 25.45 -2.89
CA GLY A 54 -19.62 26.12 -1.62
C GLY A 54 -19.25 25.19 -0.46
N ASP A 55 -19.67 23.92 -0.49
CA ASP A 55 -19.45 22.99 0.63
C ASP A 55 -18.02 22.38 0.66
N ARG A 56 -17.16 22.74 -0.31
CA ARG A 56 -15.87 22.07 -0.53
C ARG A 56 -14.65 22.98 -0.57
N ILE A 57 -14.84 24.28 -0.39
CA ILE A 57 -13.71 25.20 -0.15
C ILE A 57 -13.38 25.12 1.34
N VAL A 58 -12.14 24.75 1.65
CA VAL A 58 -11.68 24.55 3.02
C VAL A 58 -10.57 25.55 3.33
N GLY A 59 -10.71 26.30 4.41
CA GLY A 59 -9.63 27.14 4.94
C GLY A 59 -8.55 26.29 5.61
N LEU A 60 -7.30 26.41 5.16
CA LEU A 60 -6.18 25.68 5.74
C LEU A 60 -5.66 26.40 7.00
N PRO A 61 -5.34 25.67 8.08
CA PRO A 61 -4.56 26.25 9.16
C PRO A 61 -3.14 26.63 8.64
N PRO A 62 -2.49 27.66 9.21
CA PRO A 62 -1.22 28.20 8.69
C PRO A 62 -0.14 27.14 8.46
N TRP A 63 0.05 26.21 9.40
CA TRP A 63 1.02 25.12 9.29
C TRP A 63 0.75 24.20 8.09
N ALA A 64 -0.51 24.06 7.67
CA ALA A 64 -0.87 23.22 6.53
C ALA A 64 -0.56 23.95 5.23
N LEU A 65 -0.87 25.25 5.15
CA LEU A 65 -0.49 26.09 4.01
C LEU A 65 1.03 26.10 3.83
N GLU A 66 1.80 26.35 4.88
CA GLU A 66 3.27 26.29 4.85
C GLU A 66 3.79 24.93 4.34
N MET A 67 3.20 23.83 4.83
CA MET A 67 3.56 22.48 4.41
C MET A 67 3.19 22.16 2.95
N LEU A 68 2.21 22.87 2.37
CA LEU A 68 1.94 22.85 0.95
C LEU A 68 2.96 23.71 0.20
N LEU A 69 3.14 24.97 0.57
CA LEU A 69 4.06 25.90 -0.11
C LEU A 69 5.51 25.39 -0.14
N ALA A 70 5.97 24.69 0.90
CA ALA A 70 7.29 24.04 0.92
C ALA A 70 7.47 22.93 -0.14
N ARG A 71 6.40 22.50 -0.81
CA ARG A 71 6.42 21.55 -1.93
C ARG A 71 6.45 22.23 -3.29
N TRP A 72 6.11 23.52 -3.34
CA TRP A 72 6.07 24.26 -4.59
C TRP A 72 7.49 24.45 -5.11
N THR A 73 7.69 24.14 -6.39
CA THR A 73 8.95 24.39 -7.09
C THR A 73 8.68 25.39 -8.21
N PRO A 74 9.53 26.42 -8.40
CA PRO A 74 9.42 27.32 -9.55
C PRO A 74 9.33 26.53 -10.86
N GLY A 75 8.39 26.91 -11.73
CA GLY A 75 8.12 26.20 -13.00
C GLY A 75 7.11 25.04 -12.89
N THR A 76 6.58 24.75 -11.71
CA THR A 76 5.48 23.78 -11.56
C THR A 76 4.21 24.31 -12.23
N SER A 77 3.54 23.49 -13.05
CA SER A 77 2.24 23.86 -13.64
C SER A 77 1.15 23.99 -12.57
N LEU A 78 0.23 24.94 -12.74
CA LEU A 78 -0.92 25.10 -11.85
C LEU A 78 -1.87 23.89 -11.90
N ASP A 79 -1.94 23.19 -13.03
CA ASP A 79 -2.70 21.94 -13.17
C ASP A 79 -2.01 20.73 -12.56
N ALA A 80 -0.75 20.88 -12.13
CA ALA A 80 -0.02 19.77 -11.53
C ALA A 80 -0.62 19.40 -10.17
N PRO A 81 -0.68 18.10 -9.82
CA PRO A 81 -1.13 17.66 -8.51
C PRO A 81 -0.21 18.19 -7.40
N ILE A 82 -0.78 18.59 -6.27
CA ILE A 82 0.00 18.97 -5.07
C ILE A 82 0.72 17.74 -4.46
N PHE A 83 0.15 16.55 -4.65
CA PHE A 83 0.73 15.28 -4.20
C PHE A 83 1.01 14.34 -5.38
N PRO A 84 1.99 14.67 -6.24
CA PRO A 84 2.26 13.92 -7.45
C PRO A 84 2.86 12.54 -7.14
N ASP A 85 2.68 11.59 -8.05
CA ASP A 85 3.43 10.33 -8.07
C ASP A 85 4.88 10.57 -8.55
N SER A 86 5.65 9.49 -8.76
CA SER A 86 7.05 9.59 -9.20
C SER A 86 7.21 10.17 -10.62
N ASN A 87 6.14 10.18 -11.41
CA ASN A 87 6.14 10.66 -12.79
C ASN A 87 5.48 12.05 -12.91
N GLY A 88 5.15 12.70 -11.79
CA GLY A 88 4.46 14.00 -11.78
C GLY A 88 2.93 13.93 -11.90
N GLY A 89 2.36 12.72 -12.05
CA GLY A 89 0.92 12.52 -12.25
C GLY A 89 0.14 12.32 -10.96
N PHE A 90 -1.18 12.10 -11.07
CA PHE A 90 -2.03 11.80 -9.92
C PHE A 90 -1.69 10.45 -9.29
N ARG A 91 -1.75 10.37 -7.96
CA ARG A 91 -1.58 9.10 -7.24
C ARG A 91 -2.86 8.29 -7.23
N ASP A 92 -2.70 6.97 -7.35
CA ASP A 92 -3.79 6.03 -7.18
C ASP A 92 -4.23 5.91 -5.72
N THR A 93 -5.53 6.05 -5.46
CA THR A 93 -6.11 6.01 -4.11
C THR A 93 -5.86 4.68 -3.40
N HIS A 94 -5.97 3.55 -4.10
CA HIS A 94 -5.72 2.22 -3.54
C HIS A 94 -4.25 2.05 -3.14
N ASN A 95 -3.33 2.50 -4.00
CA ASN A 95 -1.90 2.43 -3.70
C ASN A 95 -1.52 3.30 -2.50
N VAL A 96 -2.06 4.52 -2.41
CA VAL A 96 -1.80 5.41 -1.26
C VAL A 96 -2.42 4.83 0.01
N GLN A 97 -3.65 4.30 -0.04
CA GLN A 97 -4.25 3.61 1.12
C GLN A 97 -3.42 2.42 1.57
N LYS A 98 -2.92 1.61 0.64
CA LYS A 98 -2.03 0.47 0.93
C LYS A 98 -0.74 0.94 1.59
N ALA A 99 -0.12 1.99 1.07
CA ALA A 99 1.08 2.58 1.65
C ALA A 99 0.84 3.10 3.08
N LEU A 100 -0.27 3.81 3.31
CA LEU A 100 -0.65 4.30 4.64
C LEU A 100 -0.92 3.16 5.61
N ARG A 101 -1.62 2.09 5.18
CA ARG A 101 -1.79 0.89 5.99
C ARG A 101 -0.45 0.28 6.36
N ASN A 102 0.47 0.17 5.39
CA ASN A 102 1.81 -0.38 5.61
C ASN A 102 2.67 0.44 6.58
N ALA A 103 2.62 1.77 6.46
CA ALA A 103 3.34 2.69 7.36
C ALA A 103 2.83 2.63 8.80
N ARG A 104 1.55 2.32 9.01
CA ARG A 104 0.92 2.18 10.34
C ARG A 104 1.07 0.79 10.95
N ARG A 105 1.75 -0.15 10.27
CA ARG A 105 1.87 -1.51 10.80
C ARG A 105 2.84 -1.53 11.97
N PRO A 106 2.51 -2.22 13.06
CA PRO A 106 3.48 -2.47 14.13
C PRO A 106 4.72 -3.20 13.59
N VAL A 107 5.90 -2.90 14.13
CA VAL A 107 7.17 -3.54 13.76
C VAL A 107 7.07 -5.07 13.83
N GLY A 108 6.41 -5.61 14.86
CA GLY A 108 6.17 -7.05 14.99
C GLY A 108 5.34 -7.65 13.84
N SER A 109 4.40 -6.90 13.26
CA SER A 109 3.64 -7.34 12.09
C SER A 109 4.53 -7.42 10.85
N GLN A 110 5.42 -6.45 10.67
CA GLN A 110 6.35 -6.42 9.53
C GLN A 110 7.37 -7.57 9.61
N ARG A 111 8.00 -7.77 10.79
CA ARG A 111 8.94 -8.88 11.02
C ARG A 111 8.32 -10.25 10.74
N ARG A 112 7.07 -10.48 11.20
CA ARG A 112 6.36 -11.73 10.91
C ARG A 112 6.11 -11.95 9.41
N GLN A 113 5.79 -10.90 8.66
CA GLN A 113 5.61 -11.03 7.22
C GLN A 113 6.92 -11.28 6.47
N GLN A 114 8.01 -10.65 6.90
CA GLN A 114 9.34 -10.90 6.36
C GLN A 114 9.75 -12.36 6.60
N LEU A 115 9.61 -12.85 7.83
CA LEU A 115 9.88 -14.24 8.18
C LEU A 115 9.02 -15.23 7.38
N GLY A 116 7.70 -15.00 7.31
CA GLY A 116 6.79 -15.82 6.51
C GLY A 116 7.19 -15.87 5.02
N LYS A 117 7.60 -14.73 4.45
CA LYS A 117 8.10 -14.66 3.07
C LYS A 117 9.39 -15.46 2.91
N MET A 118 10.36 -15.31 3.82
CA MET A 118 11.61 -16.08 3.79
C MET A 118 11.37 -17.58 3.84
N LEU A 119 10.47 -18.05 4.73
CA LEU A 119 10.11 -19.47 4.82
C LEU A 119 9.43 -19.98 3.55
N ARG A 120 8.55 -19.17 2.94
CA ARG A 120 7.92 -19.49 1.66
C ARG A 120 8.94 -19.61 0.54
N ASP A 121 9.85 -18.65 0.44
CA ASP A 121 10.86 -18.60 -0.61
C ASP A 121 11.82 -19.80 -0.43
N HIS A 122 12.30 -20.07 0.80
CA HIS A 122 13.09 -21.25 1.13
C HIS A 122 12.40 -22.57 0.72
N ARG A 123 11.11 -22.74 1.06
CA ARG A 123 10.33 -23.92 0.65
C ARG A 123 10.27 -24.07 -0.88
N ARG A 124 10.09 -22.96 -1.60
CA ARG A 124 10.00 -22.96 -3.07
C ARG A 124 11.34 -23.25 -3.71
N ASP A 125 12.43 -22.70 -3.17
CA ASP A 125 13.79 -22.95 -3.64
C ASP A 125 14.19 -24.41 -3.43
N ALA A 126 13.70 -25.03 -2.35
CA ALA A 126 13.82 -26.47 -2.12
C ALA A 126 12.89 -27.34 -2.98
N GLY A 127 12.04 -26.75 -3.83
CA GLY A 127 11.14 -27.47 -4.74
C GLY A 127 9.88 -28.05 -4.08
N PHE A 128 9.61 -27.73 -2.82
CA PHE A 128 8.44 -28.27 -2.11
C PHE A 128 7.19 -27.43 -2.32
N THR A 129 6.04 -28.11 -2.46
CA THR A 129 4.72 -27.49 -2.35
C THR A 129 4.27 -27.45 -0.87
N GLN A 130 3.30 -26.58 -0.54
CA GLN A 130 2.70 -26.59 0.79
C GLN A 130 2.07 -27.95 1.12
N THR A 131 1.49 -28.64 0.13
CA THR A 131 0.87 -29.96 0.32
C THR A 131 1.90 -31.02 0.71
N GLN A 132 3.10 -31.00 0.12
CA GLN A 132 4.18 -31.93 0.49
C GLN A 132 4.72 -31.64 1.90
N VAL A 133 4.81 -30.37 2.29
CA VAL A 133 5.19 -29.99 3.66
C VAL A 133 4.13 -30.44 4.67
N VAL A 134 2.85 -30.29 4.34
CA VAL A 134 1.73 -30.82 5.13
C VAL A 134 1.85 -32.33 5.32
N ALA A 135 2.16 -33.09 4.27
CA ALA A 135 2.32 -34.53 4.35
C ALA A 135 3.48 -34.95 5.28
N LYS A 136 4.56 -34.15 5.36
CA LYS A 136 5.70 -34.41 6.25
C LYS A 136 5.46 -33.99 7.70
N LEU A 137 4.78 -32.87 7.93
CA LEU A 137 4.58 -32.29 9.25
C LEU A 137 3.27 -32.71 9.94
N GLY A 138 2.30 -33.24 9.19
CA GLY A 138 0.94 -33.48 9.66
C GLY A 138 0.14 -32.20 9.97
N TRP A 139 0.66 -31.03 9.60
CA TRP A 139 0.01 -29.75 9.90
C TRP A 139 -1.12 -29.45 8.91
N ARG A 140 -2.10 -28.65 9.34
CA ARG A 140 -3.14 -28.16 8.43
C ARG A 140 -2.52 -27.24 7.37
N LYS A 141 -2.88 -27.42 6.09
CA LYS A 141 -2.45 -26.55 4.98
C LYS A 141 -2.74 -25.06 5.24
N THR A 142 -3.87 -24.77 5.89
CA THR A 142 -4.23 -23.41 6.30
C THR A 142 -3.23 -22.83 7.29
N ARG A 143 -2.67 -23.60 8.23
CA ARG A 143 -1.62 -23.15 9.16
C ARG A 143 -0.36 -22.76 8.39
N ILE A 144 0.12 -23.61 7.49
CA ILE A 144 1.28 -23.32 6.62
C ILE A 144 1.07 -22.03 5.83
N SER A 145 -0.11 -21.87 5.22
CA SER A 145 -0.44 -20.66 4.47
C SER A 145 -0.50 -19.40 5.36
N LEU A 146 -1.01 -19.50 6.59
CA LEU A 146 -1.04 -18.37 7.51
C LEU A 146 0.38 -17.99 7.96
N ILE A 147 1.26 -18.97 8.18
CA ILE A 147 2.67 -18.75 8.55
C ILE A 147 3.39 -18.04 7.40
N GLU A 148 3.33 -18.58 6.20
CA GLU A 148 4.01 -18.02 5.00
C GLU A 148 3.51 -16.62 4.63
N THR A 149 2.31 -16.26 5.08
CA THR A 149 1.75 -14.92 4.86
C THR A 149 1.87 -13.99 6.09
N GLY A 150 2.54 -14.45 7.15
CA GLY A 150 2.82 -13.70 8.37
C GLY A 150 1.56 -13.33 9.18
N ARG A 151 0.49 -14.12 9.04
CA ARG A 151 -0.82 -13.89 9.68
C ARG A 151 -0.96 -14.55 11.05
N VAL A 152 -0.04 -15.44 11.40
CA VAL A 152 0.02 -16.15 12.68
C VAL A 152 1.41 -16.00 13.28
N ARG A 153 1.51 -16.09 14.61
CA ARG A 153 2.81 -16.14 15.30
C ARG A 153 3.41 -17.52 15.12
N LEU A 154 4.72 -17.57 14.94
CA LEU A 154 5.49 -18.79 14.80
C LEU A 154 6.40 -18.90 16.02
N THR A 155 6.48 -20.07 16.65
CA THR A 155 7.49 -20.30 17.69
C THR A 155 8.84 -20.61 17.04
N PRO A 156 9.97 -20.42 17.76
CA PRO A 156 11.29 -20.81 17.24
C PRO A 156 11.36 -22.28 16.81
N GLU A 157 10.72 -23.17 17.56
CA GLU A 157 10.66 -24.61 17.27
C GLU A 157 9.91 -24.87 15.96
N GLU A 158 8.73 -24.27 15.79
CA GLU A 158 7.97 -24.39 14.54
C GLU A 158 8.72 -23.85 13.32
N SER A 159 9.52 -22.80 13.52
CA SER A 159 10.39 -22.24 12.47
C SER A 159 11.51 -23.19 12.08
N ALA A 160 12.18 -23.79 13.06
CA ALA A 160 13.24 -24.77 12.83
C ALA A 160 12.69 -25.99 12.08
N THR A 161 11.59 -26.55 12.55
CA THR A 161 10.96 -27.73 11.91
C THR A 161 10.58 -27.46 10.45
N LEU A 162 10.11 -26.26 10.10
CA LEU A 162 9.80 -25.90 8.71
C LEU A 162 11.04 -25.85 7.82
N VAL A 163 12.13 -25.28 8.33
CA VAL A 163 13.40 -25.22 7.61
C VAL A 163 13.96 -26.62 7.43
N ASP A 164 14.01 -27.44 8.48
CA ASP A 164 14.58 -28.80 8.42
C ASP A 164 13.84 -29.70 7.42
N VAL A 165 12.51 -29.62 7.41
CA VAL A 165 11.66 -30.39 6.49
C VAL A 165 11.88 -30.02 5.03
N THR A 166 12.23 -28.76 4.77
CA THR A 166 12.45 -28.25 3.41
C THR A 166 13.92 -28.29 3.00
N ALA A 167 14.86 -28.29 3.94
CA ALA A 167 16.29 -28.49 3.71
C ALA A 167 16.65 -29.95 3.37
N SER A 168 15.82 -30.89 3.79
CA SER A 168 15.95 -32.32 3.45
C SER A 168 15.71 -32.53 1.95
N ARG A 169 16.78 -32.48 1.14
CA ARG A 169 16.80 -32.64 -0.33
C ARG A 169 15.69 -33.58 -0.83
N GLY A 170 14.87 -33.08 -1.76
CA GLY A 170 13.77 -33.83 -2.38
C GLY A 170 14.25 -35.09 -3.12
N ALA A 171 14.28 -36.22 -2.42
CA ALA A 171 14.37 -37.56 -2.98
C ALA A 171 12.95 -38.09 -3.26
N ILE A 172 12.17 -37.44 -4.12
CA ILE A 172 10.93 -38.03 -4.67
C ILE A 172 10.81 -37.65 -6.14
N GLY A 173 10.71 -38.68 -6.97
CA GLY A 173 10.96 -38.70 -8.42
C GLY A 173 10.18 -37.71 -9.28
N ARG A 174 10.83 -37.31 -10.38
CA ARG A 174 10.14 -36.92 -11.61
C ARG A 174 9.38 -38.15 -12.13
N PRO A 175 8.09 -38.07 -12.48
CA PRO A 175 7.47 -39.11 -13.27
C PRO A 175 8.08 -39.06 -14.67
N SER A 176 8.63 -40.19 -15.11
CA SER A 176 9.03 -40.45 -16.49
C SER A 176 7.78 -40.47 -17.37
N SER A 177 7.69 -39.52 -18.30
CA SER A 177 6.76 -39.61 -19.42
C SER A 177 7.41 -40.44 -20.52
N SER A 178 6.85 -41.63 -20.75
CA SER A 178 6.94 -42.37 -22.00
C SER A 178 6.21 -41.64 -23.13
#